data_AF-A0A3N7CY38-F1
#
_entry.id   AF-A0A3N7CY38-F1
#
_cell.length_a   1.000
_cell.length_b   1.000
_cell.length_c   1.000
_cell.angle_alpha   90.00
_cell.angle_beta   90.00
_cell.angle_gamma   90.00
#
_symmetry.space_group_name_H-M   'P 1'
#
loop_
_entity.id
_entity.type
_entity.pdbx_description
1 polymer ?
#
loop_
_entity_poly.entity_id
_entity_poly.type
_entity_poly.pdbx_seq_one_letter_code
_entity_poly.pdbx_strand_id
1 'polypeptide(L)'
;MIPYTYSLHKIHNTDHFGFEADDYSRFKFGDEQVARSFGKDLADGFIRYYLTENFITGQIVVISSPYCFIPTATFAMKNYFVSQLNRWLVEHGGLVVQEAKVHRTITYKEDYGGLSAEERMNLIGNDSFHIDKDFLEGKTLLFLDDIKITGSHERMILKMVKEYGLKNDIHMLYFAELMNKDIHPNVENHLNYHQVKSIFDLEEIIQGGNFCINTRIVKYILNCDFNSFSIFLERQSTEFINNLYDLSLGNSYHTIESYSENLNYLKNYIHNNNYKLI
;
A
#
# COMPACT_ATOMS: atom_id res chain seq x y z
N MET A 1 15.34 -15.50 -15.23
CA MET A 1 14.35 -14.72 -16.01
C MET A 1 14.43 -13.29 -15.53
N ILE A 2 14.44 -12.31 -16.43
CA ILE A 2 14.48 -10.89 -16.07
C ILE A 2 13.03 -10.40 -16.09
N PRO A 3 12.49 -9.83 -15.00
CA PRO A 3 11.13 -9.30 -14.99
C PRO A 3 11.01 -8.13 -15.97
N TYR A 4 9.84 -7.99 -16.59
CA TYR A 4 9.51 -6.79 -17.34
C TYR A 4 9.06 -5.69 -16.36
N THR A 5 9.65 -4.50 -16.44
CA THR A 5 9.26 -3.38 -15.57
C THR A 5 8.55 -2.31 -16.39
N TYR A 6 7.41 -1.85 -15.91
CA TYR A 6 6.65 -0.73 -16.47
C TYR A 6 6.32 0.28 -15.38
N SER A 7 6.57 1.55 -15.68
CA SER A 7 6.17 2.69 -14.88
C SER A 7 5.42 3.70 -15.76
N LEU A 8 4.23 4.10 -15.31
CA LEU A 8 3.40 5.06 -16.04
C LEU A 8 4.10 6.43 -16.07
N HIS A 9 4.40 6.98 -14.88
CA HIS A 9 5.09 8.25 -14.73
C HIS A 9 6.60 8.05 -14.47
N LYS A 10 7.43 8.84 -15.14
CA LYS A 10 8.89 8.80 -15.03
C LYS A 10 9.39 10.11 -14.45
N ILE A 11 9.86 10.07 -13.21
CA ILE A 11 10.27 11.26 -12.45
C ILE A 11 11.73 11.57 -12.75
N HIS A 12 11.97 12.69 -13.41
CA HIS A 12 13.32 13.18 -13.75
C HIS A 12 13.76 14.40 -12.94
N ASN A 13 12.82 15.15 -12.37
CA ASN A 13 13.03 16.30 -11.49
C ASN A 13 11.92 16.36 -10.43
N THR A 14 12.10 17.21 -9.41
CA THR A 14 11.15 17.36 -8.29
C THR A 14 10.07 18.41 -8.54
N ASP A 15 10.13 19.14 -9.66
CA ASP A 15 9.17 20.20 -9.98
C ASP A 15 7.99 19.66 -10.80
N HIS A 16 8.17 18.53 -11.49
CA HIS A 16 7.16 17.91 -12.33
C HIS A 16 7.21 16.38 -12.25
N PHE A 17 6.29 15.79 -11.49
CA PHE A 17 6.20 14.33 -11.29
C PHE A 17 5.39 13.62 -12.38
N GLY A 18 4.61 14.36 -13.18
CA GLY A 18 3.64 13.82 -14.13
C GLY A 18 2.26 13.49 -13.53
N PHE A 19 2.09 13.75 -12.22
CA PHE A 19 0.85 13.68 -11.45
C PHE A 19 0.92 14.74 -10.34
N GLU A 20 -0.23 15.09 -9.75
CA GLU A 20 -0.29 16.06 -8.66
C GLU A 20 0.24 15.46 -7.34
N ALA A 21 1.15 16.18 -6.67
CA ALA A 21 1.74 15.71 -5.42
C ALA A 21 0.71 15.65 -4.27
N ASP A 22 -0.27 16.56 -4.28
CA ASP A 22 -1.42 16.54 -3.36
C ASP A 22 -2.23 15.26 -3.51
N ASP A 23 -2.57 14.88 -4.74
CA ASP A 23 -3.27 13.63 -5.04
C ASP A 23 -2.48 12.42 -4.53
N TYR A 24 -1.16 12.37 -4.77
CA TYR A 24 -0.35 11.28 -4.24
C TYR A 24 -0.36 11.24 -2.71
N SER A 25 -0.27 12.39 -2.03
CA SER A 25 -0.37 12.45 -0.58
C SER A 25 -1.74 11.91 -0.10
N ARG A 26 -2.85 12.40 -0.66
CA ARG A 26 -4.21 11.95 -0.34
C ARG A 26 -4.40 10.45 -0.58
N PHE A 27 -3.89 9.93 -1.70
CA PHE A 27 -3.89 8.51 -2.02
C PHE A 27 -3.23 7.67 -0.91
N LYS A 28 -2.05 8.08 -0.44
CA LYS A 28 -1.33 7.38 0.63
C LYS A 28 -2.09 7.43 1.96
N PHE A 29 -2.92 8.45 2.14
CA PHE A 29 -3.80 8.66 3.29
C PHE A 29 -5.26 8.24 3.07
N GLY A 30 -5.54 7.41 2.05
CA GLY A 30 -6.80 6.66 1.97
C GLY A 30 -7.89 7.32 1.14
N ASP A 31 -7.57 8.33 0.35
CA ASP A 31 -8.51 8.85 -0.64
C ASP A 31 -8.73 7.84 -1.78
N GLU A 32 -9.88 7.15 -1.74
CA GLU A 32 -10.22 6.13 -2.73
C GLU A 32 -10.54 6.76 -4.10
N GLN A 33 -11.00 8.02 -4.15
CA GLN A 33 -11.25 8.69 -5.42
C GLN A 33 -9.95 8.87 -6.19
N VAL A 34 -8.87 9.24 -5.50
CA VAL A 34 -7.55 9.31 -6.14
C VAL A 34 -7.05 7.91 -6.50
N ALA A 35 -7.20 6.92 -5.60
CA ALA A 35 -6.82 5.52 -5.89
C ALA A 35 -7.52 4.99 -7.15
N ARG A 36 -8.77 5.39 -7.38
CA ARG A 36 -9.56 5.06 -8.57
C ARG A 36 -8.99 5.65 -9.84
N SER A 37 -8.62 6.94 -9.81
CA SER A 37 -7.97 7.60 -10.95
C SER A 37 -6.64 6.92 -11.26
N PHE A 38 -5.76 6.79 -10.27
CA PHE A 38 -4.43 6.17 -10.45
C PHE A 38 -4.51 4.73 -10.96
N GLY A 39 -5.45 3.93 -10.44
CA GLY A 39 -5.63 2.54 -10.86
C GLY A 39 -6.07 2.42 -12.32
N LYS A 40 -6.99 3.29 -12.75
CA LYS A 40 -7.42 3.34 -14.15
C LYS A 40 -6.32 3.83 -15.07
N ASP A 41 -5.63 4.90 -14.70
CA ASP A 41 -4.56 5.48 -15.52
C ASP A 41 -3.41 4.49 -15.70
N LEU A 42 -3.05 3.76 -14.63
CA LEU A 42 -2.04 2.69 -14.70
C LEU A 42 -2.48 1.55 -15.64
N ALA A 43 -3.74 1.15 -15.58
CA ALA A 43 -4.28 0.11 -16.47
C ALA A 43 -4.30 0.57 -17.92
N ASP A 44 -4.84 1.76 -18.20
CA ASP A 44 -4.93 2.32 -19.55
C ASP A 44 -3.54 2.55 -20.17
N GLY A 45 -2.59 3.00 -19.35
CA GLY A 45 -1.19 3.11 -19.75
C GLY A 45 -0.57 1.75 -20.10
N PHE A 46 -0.71 0.76 -19.22
CA PHE A 46 -0.17 -0.58 -19.46
C PHE A 46 -0.81 -1.25 -20.69
N ILE A 47 -2.12 -1.08 -20.87
CA ILE A 47 -2.85 -1.56 -22.06
C ILE A 47 -2.28 -0.94 -23.33
N ARG A 48 -2.20 0.40 -23.36
CA ARG A 48 -1.80 1.16 -24.54
C ARG A 48 -0.36 0.89 -24.95
N TYR A 49 0.55 0.87 -23.97
CA TYR A 49 1.99 0.84 -24.24
C TYR A 49 2.58 -0.57 -24.19
N TYR A 50 1.86 -1.57 -23.68
CA TYR A 50 2.34 -2.95 -23.61
C TYR A 50 1.36 -3.96 -24.22
N LEU A 51 0.14 -4.10 -23.68
CA LEU A 51 -0.75 -5.21 -24.04
C LEU A 51 -1.33 -5.15 -25.45
N THR A 52 -1.43 -3.96 -26.04
CA THR A 52 -1.90 -3.81 -27.44
C THR A 52 -0.98 -4.54 -28.42
N GLU A 53 0.33 -4.49 -28.19
CA GLU A 53 1.33 -5.17 -29.02
C GLU A 53 1.75 -6.55 -28.46
N ASN A 54 1.56 -6.76 -27.15
CA ASN A 54 1.99 -7.95 -26.42
C ASN A 54 0.80 -8.58 -25.69
N PHE A 55 -0.23 -8.98 -26.45
CA PHE A 55 -1.44 -9.55 -25.87
C PHE A 55 -1.11 -10.85 -25.11
N ILE A 56 -1.44 -10.87 -23.81
CA ILE A 56 -1.22 -12.05 -22.96
C ILE A 56 -2.42 -12.99 -23.13
N THR A 57 -2.20 -14.13 -23.78
CA THR A 57 -3.24 -15.15 -23.99
C THR A 57 -3.43 -16.08 -22.79
N GLY A 58 -2.41 -16.18 -21.93
CA GLY A 58 -2.45 -16.98 -20.71
C GLY A 58 -3.25 -16.33 -19.58
N GLN A 59 -3.47 -17.09 -18.51
CA GLN A 59 -4.12 -16.55 -17.31
C GLN A 59 -3.21 -15.52 -16.62
N ILE A 60 -3.76 -14.32 -16.39
CA ILE A 60 -3.10 -13.25 -15.64
C ILE A 60 -3.48 -13.36 -14.15
N VAL A 61 -2.51 -13.15 -13.26
CA VAL A 61 -2.73 -12.93 -11.82
C VAL A 61 -2.19 -11.56 -11.41
N VAL A 62 -3.06 -10.72 -10.87
CA VAL A 62 -2.69 -9.40 -10.32
C VAL A 62 -2.41 -9.51 -8.83
N ILE A 63 -1.29 -8.96 -8.38
CA ILE A 63 -0.79 -9.08 -7.01
C ILE A 63 -0.41 -7.67 -6.53
N SER A 64 -1.06 -7.19 -5.47
CA SER A 64 -0.68 -5.91 -4.85
C SER A 64 0.56 -6.05 -3.98
N SER A 65 1.10 -4.91 -3.54
CA SER A 65 2.17 -4.89 -2.54
C SER A 65 1.79 -5.72 -1.29
N PRO A 66 2.73 -6.55 -0.77
CA PRO A 66 2.54 -7.38 0.41
C PRO A 66 2.05 -6.64 1.65
N TYR A 67 1.11 -7.26 2.37
CA TYR A 67 0.59 -6.75 3.64
C TYR A 67 0.22 -7.88 4.60
N CYS A 68 0.13 -7.54 5.88
CA CYS A 68 -0.30 -8.46 6.93
C CYS A 68 -1.84 -8.52 6.96
N PHE A 69 -2.49 -7.89 7.95
CA PHE A 69 -3.94 -7.81 8.03
C PHE A 69 -4.49 -6.58 7.32
N ILE A 70 -3.99 -5.38 7.64
CA ILE A 70 -4.46 -4.12 7.04
C ILE A 70 -3.85 -3.92 5.63
N PRO A 71 -4.66 -3.68 4.59
CA PRO A 71 -4.17 -3.39 3.23
C PRO A 71 -3.32 -2.12 3.11
N THR A 72 -2.59 -2.00 1.99
CA THR A 72 -1.85 -0.79 1.58
C THR A 72 -2.71 0.12 0.71
N ALA A 73 -2.31 1.38 0.50
CA ALA A 73 -2.97 2.27 -0.46
C ALA A 73 -2.99 1.66 -1.89
N THR A 74 -1.89 1.01 -2.29
CA THR A 74 -1.77 0.22 -3.53
C THR A 74 -2.87 -0.81 -3.69
N PHE A 75 -3.38 -1.41 -2.61
CA PHE A 75 -4.48 -2.38 -2.70
C PHE A 75 -5.76 -1.75 -3.26
N ALA A 76 -6.11 -0.53 -2.83
CA ALA A 76 -7.26 0.20 -3.36
C ALA A 76 -7.04 0.53 -4.85
N MET A 77 -5.86 1.04 -5.20
CA MET A 77 -5.48 1.29 -6.61
C MET A 77 -5.59 0.03 -7.47
N LYS A 78 -5.13 -1.12 -6.95
CA LYS A 78 -5.19 -2.41 -7.63
C LYS A 78 -6.62 -2.84 -7.94
N ASN A 79 -7.61 -2.57 -7.08
CA ASN A 79 -9.02 -2.93 -7.37
C ASN A 79 -9.52 -2.24 -8.64
N TYR A 80 -9.16 -0.96 -8.82
CA TYR A 80 -9.55 -0.18 -9.98
C TYR A 80 -8.75 -0.53 -11.22
N PHE A 81 -7.44 -0.82 -11.07
CA PHE A 81 -6.62 -1.39 -12.13
C PHE A 81 -7.21 -2.70 -12.69
N VAL A 82 -7.54 -3.65 -11.80
CA VAL A 82 -8.14 -4.95 -12.15
C VAL A 82 -9.46 -4.74 -12.89
N SER A 83 -10.33 -3.88 -12.37
CA SER A 83 -11.63 -3.60 -12.97
C SER A 83 -11.50 -3.02 -14.39
N GLN A 84 -10.54 -2.11 -14.59
CA GLN A 84 -10.29 -1.48 -15.88
C GLN A 84 -9.65 -2.48 -16.87
N LEU A 85 -8.66 -3.24 -16.43
CA LEU A 85 -8.00 -4.26 -17.23
C LEU A 85 -8.96 -5.38 -17.67
N ASN A 86 -9.83 -5.85 -16.77
CA ASN A 86 -10.83 -6.88 -17.10
C ASN A 86 -11.80 -6.44 -18.20
N ARG A 87 -12.24 -5.18 -18.20
CA ARG A 87 -13.11 -4.66 -19.25
C ARG A 87 -12.44 -4.76 -20.61
N TRP A 88 -11.20 -4.28 -20.70
CA TRP A 88 -10.43 -4.34 -21.93
C TRP A 88 -10.14 -5.78 -22.37
N LEU A 89 -9.72 -6.66 -21.44
CA LEU A 89 -9.44 -8.07 -21.75
C LEU A 89 -10.67 -8.77 -22.34
N VAL A 90 -11.84 -8.63 -21.70
CA VAL A 90 -13.08 -9.27 -22.19
C VAL A 90 -13.49 -8.74 -23.57
N GLU A 91 -13.36 -7.43 -23.80
CA GLU A 91 -13.64 -6.82 -25.11
C GLU A 91 -12.71 -7.34 -26.23
N HIS A 92 -11.51 -7.81 -25.88
CA HIS A 92 -10.50 -8.32 -26.81
C HIS A 92 -10.37 -9.86 -26.78
N GLY A 93 -11.34 -10.56 -26.17
CA GLY A 93 -11.38 -12.03 -26.14
C GLY A 93 -10.39 -12.69 -25.17
N GLY A 94 -9.83 -11.93 -24.23
CA GLY A 94 -8.94 -12.40 -23.17
C GLY A 94 -9.66 -12.97 -21.94
N LEU A 95 -8.89 -13.61 -21.07
CA LEU A 95 -9.38 -14.11 -19.79
C LEU A 95 -9.44 -12.99 -18.75
N VAL A 96 -10.45 -13.01 -17.89
CA VAL A 96 -10.45 -12.12 -16.71
C VAL A 96 -9.27 -12.45 -15.81
N VAL A 97 -8.70 -11.43 -15.19
CA VAL A 97 -7.60 -11.61 -14.24
C VAL A 97 -8.07 -12.35 -13.00
N GLN A 98 -7.16 -13.13 -12.45
CA GLN A 98 -7.27 -13.65 -11.10
C GLN A 98 -6.45 -12.75 -10.17
N GLU A 99 -6.67 -12.88 -8.86
CA GLU A 99 -5.94 -12.10 -7.86
C GLU A 99 -5.28 -13.03 -6.85
N ALA A 100 -4.10 -12.65 -6.38
CA ALA A 100 -3.43 -13.32 -5.27
C ALA A 100 -2.86 -12.29 -4.30
N LYS A 101 -2.68 -12.71 -3.05
CA LYS A 101 -2.08 -11.91 -1.98
C LYS A 101 -0.72 -12.48 -1.61
N VAL A 102 0.29 -11.63 -1.52
CA VAL A 102 1.51 -11.95 -0.79
C VAL A 102 1.27 -11.64 0.68
N HIS A 103 1.25 -12.68 1.51
CA HIS A 103 1.14 -12.55 2.95
C HIS A 103 2.50 -12.16 3.52
N ARG A 104 2.54 -11.00 4.19
CA ARG A 104 3.73 -10.56 4.93
C ARG A 104 3.59 -10.97 6.40
N THR A 105 4.55 -11.75 6.89
CA THR A 105 4.69 -12.03 8.32
C THR A 105 5.82 -11.16 8.85
N ILE A 106 5.48 -10.27 9.77
CA ILE A 106 6.45 -9.42 10.47
C ILE A 106 6.96 -10.24 11.64
N THR A 107 8.22 -10.65 11.57
CA THR A 107 8.83 -11.57 12.55
C THR A 107 9.32 -10.84 13.81
N TYR A 108 9.26 -9.51 13.84
CA TYR A 108 9.75 -8.69 14.94
C TYR A 108 8.65 -7.87 15.60
N LYS A 109 8.49 -8.09 16.90
CA LYS A 109 7.52 -7.38 17.74
C LYS A 109 8.16 -6.56 18.87
N GLU A 110 9.49 -6.50 18.98
CA GLU A 110 10.15 -5.80 20.10
C GLU A 110 11.26 -4.82 19.69
N ASP A 111 11.15 -3.64 20.33
CA ASP A 111 12.05 -2.53 20.65
C ASP A 111 12.93 -1.83 19.57
N TYR A 112 12.33 -0.87 18.86
CA TYR A 112 13.05 0.10 18.01
C TYR A 112 13.90 1.12 18.81
N GLY A 113 13.68 1.25 20.12
CA GLY A 113 14.26 2.30 20.95
C GLY A 113 15.73 2.13 21.28
N GLY A 114 16.24 0.88 21.27
CA GLY A 114 17.60 0.55 21.69
C GLY A 114 18.56 0.07 20.59
N LEU A 115 18.10 -0.08 19.34
CA LEU A 115 18.86 -0.80 18.32
C LEU A 115 19.78 0.09 17.46
N SER A 116 20.99 -0.41 17.22
CA SER A 116 21.99 0.16 16.32
C SER A 116 21.57 0.09 14.84
N ALA A 117 22.24 0.86 13.98
CA ALA A 117 21.95 0.89 12.54
C ALA A 117 22.15 -0.47 11.84
N GLU A 118 23.10 -1.28 12.33
CA GLU A 118 23.38 -2.62 11.80
C GLU A 118 22.30 -3.64 12.21
N GLU A 119 21.82 -3.57 13.45
CA GLU A 119 20.70 -4.38 13.93
C GLU A 119 19.41 -4.05 13.17
N ARG A 120 19.15 -2.76 12.90
CA ARG A 120 18.02 -2.32 12.06
C ARG A 120 18.07 -2.94 10.64
N MET A 121 19.25 -3.08 10.05
CA MET A 121 19.42 -3.70 8.73
C MET A 121 19.18 -5.22 8.75
N ASN A 122 19.60 -5.91 9.81
CA ASN A 122 19.35 -7.34 9.98
C ASN A 122 17.87 -7.66 10.24
N LEU A 123 17.14 -6.75 10.90
CA LEU A 123 15.70 -6.89 11.13
C LEU A 123 14.84 -6.73 9.87
N ILE A 124 15.23 -5.86 8.93
CA ILE A 124 14.54 -5.77 7.63
C ILE A 124 14.71 -7.08 6.82
N GLY A 125 15.77 -7.85 7.10
CA GLY A 125 16.09 -9.09 6.42
C GLY A 125 15.21 -10.30 6.74
N ASN A 126 14.45 -10.29 7.86
CA ASN A 126 13.66 -11.46 8.30
C ASN A 126 12.14 -11.29 8.15
N ASP A 127 11.66 -10.33 7.35
CA ASP A 127 10.29 -10.42 6.86
C ASP A 127 10.15 -11.69 6.02
N SER A 128 9.16 -12.52 6.37
CA SER A 128 8.82 -13.70 5.57
C SER A 128 7.59 -13.43 4.72
N PHE A 129 7.69 -13.81 3.45
CA PHE A 129 6.63 -13.65 2.47
C PHE A 129 6.07 -15.02 2.11
N HIS A 130 4.75 -15.12 2.08
CA HIS A 130 4.05 -16.34 1.71
C HIS A 130 3.11 -16.07 0.56
N ILE A 131 3.20 -16.93 -0.46
CA ILE A 131 2.32 -16.91 -1.63
C ILE A 131 2.05 -18.35 -2.06
N ASP A 132 0.84 -18.60 -2.55
CA ASP A 132 0.44 -19.92 -3.05
C ASP A 132 1.11 -20.20 -4.40
N LYS A 133 2.25 -20.88 -4.37
CA LYS A 133 3.01 -21.24 -5.56
C LYS A 133 2.21 -22.10 -6.55
N ASP A 134 1.45 -23.06 -6.04
CA ASP A 134 0.75 -24.03 -6.88
C ASP A 134 -0.38 -23.34 -7.64
N PHE A 135 -1.08 -22.40 -6.97
CA PHE A 135 -2.03 -21.54 -7.63
C PHE A 135 -1.40 -20.68 -8.74
N LEU A 136 -0.14 -20.26 -8.60
CA LEU A 136 0.50 -19.40 -9.58
C LEU A 136 1.05 -20.16 -10.80
N GLU A 137 1.18 -21.48 -10.77
CA GLU A 137 1.89 -22.22 -11.82
C GLU A 137 1.33 -21.96 -13.23
N GLY A 138 2.24 -21.65 -14.18
CA GLY A 138 1.90 -21.41 -15.59
C GLY A 138 1.19 -20.08 -15.90
N LYS A 139 1.01 -19.19 -14.92
CA LYS A 139 0.33 -17.90 -15.09
C LYS A 139 1.29 -16.73 -15.32
N THR A 140 0.82 -15.63 -15.88
CA THR A 140 1.58 -14.37 -15.93
C THR A 140 1.27 -13.54 -14.69
N LEU A 141 2.30 -13.06 -13.99
CA LEU A 141 2.15 -12.34 -12.72
C LEU A 141 2.36 -10.85 -12.93
N LEU A 142 1.39 -10.03 -12.54
CA LEU A 142 1.50 -8.57 -12.50
C LEU A 142 1.60 -8.11 -11.04
N PHE A 143 2.80 -7.73 -10.60
CA PHE A 143 3.01 -7.14 -9.28
C PHE A 143 2.83 -5.63 -9.37
N LEU A 144 1.93 -5.08 -8.56
CA LEU A 144 1.64 -3.65 -8.52
C LEU A 144 2.24 -3.02 -7.27
N ASP A 145 2.89 -1.86 -7.46
CA ASP A 145 3.24 -0.96 -6.38
C ASP A 145 2.99 0.50 -6.78
N ASP A 146 2.97 1.40 -5.80
CA ASP A 146 2.66 2.80 -6.07
C ASP A 146 3.85 3.57 -6.66
N ILE A 147 5.03 3.51 -6.06
CA ILE A 147 6.20 4.22 -6.57
C ILE A 147 7.49 3.43 -6.40
N LYS A 148 8.32 3.42 -7.44
CA LYS A 148 9.67 2.86 -7.39
C LYS A 148 10.70 3.97 -7.21
N ILE A 149 11.28 4.05 -6.01
CA ILE A 149 12.34 5.03 -5.69
C ILE A 149 13.72 4.37 -5.74
N THR A 150 13.97 3.40 -4.86
CA THR A 150 15.26 2.70 -4.74
C THR A 150 15.24 1.28 -5.30
N GLY A 151 14.07 0.79 -5.72
CA GLY A 151 13.84 -0.60 -6.14
C GLY A 151 13.91 -1.62 -5.00
N SER A 152 13.94 -1.21 -3.72
CA SER A 152 13.98 -2.13 -2.58
C SER A 152 12.80 -3.10 -2.57
N HIS A 153 11.61 -2.63 -2.93
CA HIS A 153 10.43 -3.48 -3.02
C HIS A 153 10.56 -4.53 -4.13
N GLU A 154 11.03 -4.11 -5.31
CA GLU A 154 11.30 -5.01 -6.44
C GLU A 154 12.28 -6.11 -6.04
N ARG A 155 13.41 -5.76 -5.41
CA ARG A 155 14.40 -6.74 -4.92
C ARG A 155 13.81 -7.75 -3.95
N MET A 156 12.91 -7.30 -3.07
CA MET A 156 12.25 -8.14 -2.08
C MET A 156 11.29 -9.14 -2.74
N ILE A 157 10.48 -8.69 -3.70
CA ILE A 157 9.61 -9.57 -4.50
C ILE A 157 10.44 -10.58 -5.29
N LEU A 158 11.53 -10.15 -5.92
CA LEU A 158 12.40 -11.06 -6.69
C LEU A 158 13.14 -12.07 -5.80
N LYS A 159 13.48 -11.69 -4.57
CA LYS A 159 13.99 -12.63 -3.55
C LYS A 159 12.95 -13.71 -3.26
N MET A 160 11.70 -13.34 -2.98
CA MET A 160 10.59 -14.28 -2.76
C MET A 160 10.38 -15.19 -4.00
N VAL A 161 10.32 -14.63 -5.21
CA VAL A 161 10.18 -15.40 -6.46
C VAL A 161 11.27 -16.47 -6.55
N LYS A 162 12.53 -16.11 -6.24
CA LYS A 162 13.66 -17.04 -6.26
C LYS A 162 13.54 -18.12 -5.18
N GLU A 163 13.16 -17.75 -3.97
CA GLU A 163 12.99 -18.66 -2.82
C GLU A 163 11.89 -19.71 -3.08
N TYR A 164 10.77 -19.29 -3.68
CA TYR A 164 9.69 -20.19 -4.05
C TYR A 164 9.96 -20.93 -5.37
N GLY A 165 11.02 -20.56 -6.11
CA GLY A 165 11.36 -21.15 -7.40
C GLY A 165 10.26 -20.94 -8.45
N LEU A 166 9.63 -19.76 -8.44
CA LEU A 166 8.61 -19.38 -9.42
C LEU A 166 9.26 -19.23 -10.80
N LYS A 167 8.59 -19.77 -11.82
CA LYS A 167 9.06 -19.77 -13.23
C LYS A 167 8.16 -18.94 -14.16
N ASN A 168 7.25 -18.18 -13.56
CA ASN A 168 6.28 -17.36 -14.25
C ASN A 168 6.92 -16.21 -15.02
N ASP A 169 6.25 -15.77 -16.09
CA ASP A 169 6.50 -14.45 -16.66
C ASP A 169 6.01 -13.39 -15.67
N ILE A 170 6.91 -12.46 -15.31
CA ILE A 170 6.69 -11.50 -14.23
C ILE A 170 6.80 -10.08 -14.78
N HIS A 171 5.77 -9.28 -14.47
CA HIS A 171 5.72 -7.85 -14.74
C HIS A 171 5.68 -7.10 -13.41
N MET A 172 6.58 -6.13 -13.27
CA MET A 172 6.58 -5.19 -12.16
C MET A 172 5.97 -3.88 -12.66
N LEU A 173 4.79 -3.53 -12.16
CA LEU A 173 4.02 -2.36 -12.58
C LEU A 173 4.03 -1.31 -11.47
N TYR A 174 4.37 -0.08 -11.83
CA TYR A 174 4.43 1.06 -10.92
C TYR A 174 3.61 2.23 -11.46
N PHE A 175 2.91 2.94 -10.59
CA PHE A 175 2.30 4.21 -10.98
C PHE A 175 3.38 5.25 -11.32
N ALA A 176 4.45 5.33 -10.53
CA ALA A 176 5.59 6.19 -10.83
C ALA A 176 6.96 5.53 -10.56
N GLU A 177 8.00 6.01 -11.23
CA GLU A 177 9.39 5.58 -11.00
C GLU A 177 10.34 6.77 -11.01
N LEU A 178 11.23 6.83 -10.01
CA LEU A 178 12.33 7.79 -9.96
C LEU A 178 13.44 7.34 -10.91
N MET A 179 13.56 8.04 -12.04
CA MET A 179 14.56 7.75 -13.06
C MET A 179 15.89 8.46 -12.77
N ASN A 180 15.82 9.64 -12.16
CA ASN A 180 17.00 10.44 -11.85
C ASN A 180 17.64 10.00 -10.54
N LYS A 181 18.84 9.41 -10.64
CA LYS A 181 19.61 8.89 -9.49
C LYS A 181 20.25 9.98 -8.63
N ASP A 182 20.31 11.21 -9.13
CA ASP A 182 20.86 12.35 -8.38
C ASP A 182 19.83 12.93 -7.40
N ILE A 183 18.54 12.60 -7.57
CA ILE A 183 17.48 13.00 -6.65
C ILE A 183 17.54 12.10 -5.41
N HIS A 184 17.59 12.74 -4.25
CA HIS A 184 17.63 12.03 -2.99
C HIS A 184 16.34 11.20 -2.78
N PRO A 185 16.43 9.93 -2.33
CA PRO A 185 15.27 9.06 -2.11
C PRO A 185 14.19 9.61 -1.16
N ASN A 186 14.53 10.61 -0.34
CA ASN A 186 13.59 11.33 0.53
C ASN A 186 12.48 12.08 -0.24
N VAL A 187 12.58 12.19 -1.58
CA VAL A 187 11.48 12.66 -2.43
C VAL A 187 10.19 11.85 -2.20
N GLU A 188 10.29 10.56 -1.86
CA GLU A 188 9.11 9.76 -1.51
C GLU A 188 8.39 10.32 -0.27
N ASN A 189 9.17 10.72 0.73
CA ASN A 189 8.62 11.29 1.95
C ASN A 189 7.98 12.66 1.69
N HIS A 190 8.60 13.46 0.82
CA HIS A 190 8.03 14.72 0.37
C HIS A 190 6.66 14.50 -0.32
N LEU A 191 6.55 13.53 -1.23
CA LEU A 191 5.30 13.17 -1.90
C LEU A 191 4.26 12.62 -0.90
N ASN A 192 4.65 11.70 -0.02
CA ASN A 192 3.77 11.09 0.99
C ASN A 192 3.05 12.16 1.82
N TYR A 193 3.80 13.14 2.30
CA TYR A 193 3.31 14.18 3.20
C TYR A 193 3.14 15.52 2.49
N HIS A 194 2.93 15.56 1.16
CA HIS A 194 2.83 16.82 0.43
C HIS A 194 1.65 17.67 0.91
N GLN A 195 0.47 17.06 1.06
CA GLN A 195 -0.74 17.72 1.56
C GLN A 195 -0.98 17.45 3.06
N VAL A 196 -0.87 16.19 3.49
CA VAL A 196 -1.13 15.80 4.88
C VAL A 196 0.10 16.10 5.73
N LYS A 197 0.01 17.08 6.64
CA LYS A 197 1.10 17.51 7.53
C LYS A 197 0.84 17.14 8.98
N SER A 198 -0.42 16.97 9.37
CA SER A 198 -0.89 16.69 10.70
C SER A 198 -2.03 15.66 10.69
N ILE A 199 -2.34 15.09 11.85
CA ILE A 199 -3.48 14.17 12.01
C ILE A 199 -4.82 14.86 11.69
N PHE A 200 -4.91 16.18 11.86
CA PHE A 200 -6.13 16.94 11.59
C PHE A 200 -6.40 17.11 10.09
N ASP A 201 -5.36 17.05 9.25
CA ASP A 201 -5.53 17.08 7.78
C ASP A 201 -6.21 15.80 7.26
N LEU A 202 -6.26 14.73 8.07
CA LEU A 202 -7.01 13.53 7.74
C LEU A 202 -8.53 13.73 7.81
N GLU A 203 -9.02 14.73 8.56
CA GLU A 203 -10.45 14.94 8.73
C GLU A 203 -11.14 15.17 7.38
N GLU A 204 -10.56 15.98 6.50
CA GLU A 204 -11.10 16.24 5.16
C GLU A 204 -11.15 14.98 4.30
N ILE A 205 -10.15 14.10 4.40
CA ILE A 205 -10.08 12.85 3.63
C ILE A 205 -11.11 11.86 4.16
N ILE A 206 -11.21 11.71 5.49
CA ILE A 206 -12.16 10.80 6.16
C ILE A 206 -13.60 11.22 5.85
N GLN A 207 -13.88 12.52 5.88
CA GLN A 207 -15.22 13.07 5.64
C GLN A 207 -15.59 13.16 4.15
N GLY A 208 -14.64 12.93 3.24
CA GLY A 208 -14.84 12.99 1.78
C GLY A 208 -15.73 11.89 1.19
N GLY A 209 -16.26 10.98 2.02
CA GLY A 209 -17.25 9.95 1.63
C GLY A 209 -16.70 8.74 0.87
N ASN A 210 -15.41 8.74 0.52
CA ASN A 210 -14.72 7.65 -0.20
C ASN A 210 -13.42 7.28 0.53
N PHE A 211 -13.46 7.25 1.86
CA PHE A 211 -12.28 6.99 2.66
C PHE A 211 -12.02 5.48 2.80
N CYS A 212 -10.82 5.06 2.42
CA CYS A 212 -10.33 3.70 2.59
C CYS A 212 -9.17 3.66 3.59
N ILE A 213 -9.43 3.09 4.77
CA ILE A 213 -8.40 2.90 5.78
C ILE A 213 -7.33 1.91 5.31
N ASN A 214 -6.07 2.24 5.57
CA ASN A 214 -4.91 1.46 5.16
C ASN A 214 -3.84 1.47 6.26
N THR A 215 -2.83 0.62 6.12
CA THR A 215 -1.82 0.41 7.17
C THR A 215 -1.05 1.69 7.53
N ARG A 216 -0.82 2.61 6.59
CA ARG A 216 -0.11 3.88 6.86
C ARG A 216 -0.94 4.76 7.76
N ILE A 217 -2.24 4.88 7.50
CA ILE A 217 -3.14 5.76 8.27
C ILE A 217 -3.24 5.29 9.71
N VAL A 218 -3.45 3.99 9.94
CA VAL A 218 -3.51 3.43 11.30
C VAL A 218 -2.21 3.69 12.06
N LYS A 219 -1.06 3.44 11.42
CA LYS A 219 0.25 3.74 12.02
C LYS A 219 0.44 5.23 12.29
N TYR A 220 0.00 6.09 11.38
CA TYR A 220 0.14 7.53 11.50
C TYR A 220 -0.70 8.07 12.67
N ILE A 221 -1.94 7.62 12.78
CA ILE A 221 -2.85 7.97 13.89
C ILE A 221 -2.29 7.48 15.23
N LEU A 222 -1.87 6.21 15.33
CA LEU A 222 -1.37 5.65 16.60
C LEU A 222 -0.03 6.22 17.05
N ASN A 223 0.80 6.74 16.13
CA ASN A 223 2.08 7.38 16.45
C ASN A 223 1.95 8.88 16.76
N CYS A 224 0.77 9.47 16.61
CA CYS A 224 0.60 10.89 16.88
C CYS A 224 0.79 11.17 18.38
N ASP A 225 1.14 12.40 18.74
CA ASP A 225 1.20 12.77 20.15
C ASP A 225 -0.18 12.62 20.81
N PHE A 226 -0.19 12.26 22.09
CA PHE A 226 -1.41 11.92 22.81
C PHE A 226 -2.46 13.05 22.81
N ASN A 227 -2.03 14.31 22.88
CA ASN A 227 -2.95 15.44 22.90
C ASN A 227 -3.65 15.61 21.55
N SER A 228 -2.89 15.58 20.45
CA SER A 228 -3.47 15.61 19.11
C SER A 228 -4.35 14.40 18.83
N PHE A 229 -3.92 13.21 19.26
CA PHE A 229 -4.69 11.97 19.12
C PHE A 229 -6.04 12.02 19.83
N SER A 230 -6.07 12.45 21.08
CA SER A 230 -7.31 12.52 21.87
C SER A 230 -8.31 13.52 21.27
N ILE A 231 -7.85 14.72 20.89
CA ILE A 231 -8.69 15.72 20.21
C ILE A 231 -9.22 15.20 18.87
N PHE A 232 -8.35 14.56 18.08
CA PHE A 232 -8.75 13.97 16.81
C PHE A 232 -9.84 12.91 17.00
N LEU A 233 -9.69 12.04 17.99
CA LEU A 233 -10.62 10.94 18.26
C LEU A 233 -12.02 11.44 18.66
N GLU A 234 -12.11 12.52 19.43
CA GLU A 234 -13.39 13.14 19.81
C GLU A 234 -14.22 13.64 18.62
N ARG A 235 -13.57 13.89 17.48
CA ARG A 235 -14.21 14.38 16.25
C ARG A 235 -14.58 13.26 15.28
N GLN A 236 -14.21 12.02 15.57
CA GLN A 236 -14.50 10.88 14.69
C GLN A 236 -15.82 10.20 15.02
N SER A 237 -16.40 9.55 14.01
CA SER A 237 -17.59 8.73 14.22
C SER A 237 -17.27 7.46 15.03
N THR A 238 -18.26 6.95 15.76
CA THR A 238 -18.13 5.68 16.48
C THR A 238 -17.73 4.53 15.56
N GLU A 239 -18.23 4.51 14.33
CA GLU A 239 -17.87 3.51 13.31
C GLU A 239 -16.38 3.57 12.97
N PHE A 240 -15.84 4.77 12.69
CA PHE A 240 -14.43 4.96 12.41
C PHE A 240 -13.55 4.50 13.59
N ILE A 241 -13.94 4.86 14.81
CA ILE A 241 -13.21 4.54 16.04
C ILE A 241 -13.14 3.03 16.27
N ASN A 242 -14.25 2.31 16.12
CA ASN A 242 -14.27 0.85 16.24
C ASN A 242 -13.43 0.20 15.12
N ASN A 243 -13.59 0.66 13.87
CA ASN A 243 -12.81 0.14 12.75
C ASN A 243 -11.29 0.35 12.95
N LEU A 244 -10.87 1.53 13.40
CA LEU A 244 -9.47 1.82 13.75
C LEU A 244 -8.95 0.85 14.82
N TYR A 245 -9.75 0.58 15.85
CA TYR A 245 -9.38 -0.34 16.92
C TYR A 245 -9.26 -1.78 16.42
N ASP A 246 -10.26 -2.28 15.70
CA ASP A 246 -10.28 -3.64 15.17
C ASP A 246 -9.14 -3.90 14.19
N LEU A 247 -8.85 -2.94 13.31
CA LEU A 247 -7.71 -3.03 12.39
C LEU A 247 -6.38 -3.03 13.13
N SER A 248 -6.24 -2.21 14.17
CA SER A 248 -5.06 -2.18 15.02
C SER A 248 -4.84 -3.53 15.71
N LEU A 249 -5.90 -4.14 16.24
CA LEU A 249 -5.84 -5.48 16.83
C LEU A 249 -5.48 -6.56 15.79
N GLY A 250 -6.12 -6.54 14.62
CA GLY A 250 -5.87 -7.49 13.55
C GLY A 250 -4.43 -7.46 13.02
N ASN A 251 -3.80 -6.28 13.02
CA ASN A 251 -2.38 -6.12 12.70
C ASN A 251 -1.43 -6.33 13.91
N SER A 252 -1.94 -6.82 15.05
CA SER A 252 -1.19 -7.03 16.30
C SER A 252 -0.53 -5.76 16.88
N TYR A 253 -1.07 -4.57 16.62
CA TYR A 253 -0.48 -3.31 17.09
C TYR A 253 -0.52 -3.13 18.62
N HIS A 254 -1.32 -3.94 19.32
CA HIS A 254 -1.30 -4.03 20.78
C HIS A 254 0.00 -4.59 21.36
N THR A 255 0.86 -5.21 20.53
CA THR A 255 2.19 -5.69 20.97
C THR A 255 3.30 -4.66 20.71
N ILE A 256 2.97 -3.46 20.21
CA ILE A 256 3.96 -2.44 19.87
C ILE A 256 3.91 -1.34 20.93
N GLU A 257 4.99 -1.20 21.70
CA GLU A 257 5.05 -0.28 22.85
C GLU A 257 4.76 1.18 22.47
N SER A 258 5.30 1.66 21.35
CA SER A 258 5.10 3.04 20.88
C SER A 258 3.63 3.37 20.56
N TYR A 259 2.77 2.36 20.40
CA TYR A 259 1.34 2.55 20.15
C TYR A 259 0.49 2.37 21.42
N SER A 260 1.09 1.88 22.51
CA SER A 260 0.36 1.43 23.69
C SER A 260 -0.47 2.53 24.34
N GLU A 261 0.05 3.75 24.46
CA GLU A 261 -0.64 4.89 25.07
C GLU A 261 -1.95 5.21 24.31
N ASN A 262 -1.83 5.52 23.02
CA ASN A 262 -2.97 5.87 22.17
C ASN A 262 -3.94 4.69 21.99
N LEU A 263 -3.45 3.46 21.87
CA LEU A 263 -4.30 2.29 21.71
C LEU A 263 -5.08 1.94 22.99
N ASN A 264 -4.47 2.14 24.17
CA ASN A 264 -5.16 1.99 25.45
C ASN A 264 -6.23 3.07 25.64
N TYR A 265 -5.94 4.31 25.24
CA TYR A 265 -6.94 5.37 25.24
C TYR A 265 -8.12 5.04 24.31
N LEU A 266 -7.84 4.57 23.08
CA LEU A 266 -8.85 4.12 22.13
C LEU A 266 -9.76 3.02 22.71
N LYS A 267 -9.16 1.99 23.33
CA LYS A 267 -9.88 0.91 24.00
C LYS A 267 -10.81 1.45 25.08
N ASN A 268 -10.32 2.33 25.95
CA ASN A 268 -11.10 2.91 27.05
C ASN A 268 -12.21 3.84 26.54
N TYR A 269 -11.94 4.60 25.48
CA TYR A 269 -12.92 5.46 24.82
C TYR A 269 -14.13 4.67 24.31
N ILE A 270 -13.89 3.50 23.69
CA ILE A 270 -14.95 2.60 23.23
C ILE A 270 -15.75 2.05 24.41
N HIS A 271 -15.08 1.56 25.47
CA HIS A 271 -15.76 1.02 26.66
C HIS A 271 -16.65 2.08 27.31
N ASN A 272 -16.14 3.28 27.55
CA ASN A 272 -16.88 4.34 28.24
C ASN A 272 -18.07 4.89 27.43
N ASN A 273 -17.98 4.92 26.11
CA ASN A 273 -19.09 5.36 25.27
C ASN A 273 -20.19 4.30 25.13
N ASN A 274 -19.85 3.01 25.22
CA ASN A 274 -20.86 1.95 25.26
C ASN A 274 -21.72 2.02 26.54
N TYR A 275 -21.18 2.51 27.66
CA TYR A 275 -21.93 2.71 28.91
C TYR A 275 -22.78 3.98 28.93
N LYS A 276 -22.63 4.91 27.97
CA LYS A 276 -23.50 6.10 27.85
C LYS A 276 -24.79 5.84 27.07
N LEU A 277 -24.93 4.66 26.47
CA LEU A 277 -26.08 4.25 25.65
C LEU A 277 -27.05 3.32 26.41
N ILE A 278 -26.90 3.16 27.73
CA ILE A 278 -27.80 2.40 28.62
C ILE A 278 -28.54 3.35 29.55
#